data_AF-A0AAE9IAG0-F1
#
_entry.id   AF-A0AAE9IAG0-F1
#
_cell.length_a   1.000
_cell.length_b   1.000
_cell.length_c   1.000
_cell.angle_alpha   90.00
_cell.angle_beta   90.00
_cell.angle_gamma   90.00
#
_symmetry.space_group_name_H-M   'P 1'
#
loop_
_entity.id
_entity.type
_entity.pdbx_description
1 polymer ?
#
loop_
_entity_poly.entity_id
_entity_poly.type
_entity_poly.pdbx_seq_one_letter_code
_entity_poly.pdbx_strand_id
1 'polypeptide(L)'
;MHITLKATGPHAGMISHLLAKNPYNTYDRTEKGARVRMVYTVFTEEEAEIVIQASPDSIDLVKNSPDSYDITQYINDREFVTSSLFCTYIRGSLGTALNGKPKEDYVGWVTHPFALELSFGPVASDLPNSVVEGLFAPLGYQVAIERGEADYSFQLKNRSTVRYVTLSGHQTVQYALRQLLLLIPVLDNYKHYYISEEEFDKLRRYGEGWLPEHPLRELIIRRTLRFTNLIEQFEQSDSASAETKSTKKHIEKDTVQAQKDKHEQVQQQEQPQEEGKQQPTVRLNELRYQAIMDVIRKLPRRQKIVDFGSGEGKLSARLARMTGIEEIWAVEPSAYAQVRAMERFAKLERHADAISPTPMMGSLFYYDEQLRGKDVMILCEVIEHVDEHRLNRVMKTIVTEYQPGVLIVTTPNREYNEVYRMNQQELRHGDHRFEWSRSEFQERCEQWIAEAPYSVALKGIGEDVEGFGQPTQMAIFTRRKEQKEA
;
A
#
# COMPACT_ATOMS: atom_id res chain seq x y z
N MET A 1 -19.16 2.74 11.66
CA MET A 1 -19.11 3.38 10.32
C MET A 1 -20.25 2.92 9.43
N HIS A 2 -20.82 3.81 8.63
CA HIS A 2 -21.87 3.48 7.68
C HIS A 2 -21.88 4.42 6.47
N ILE A 3 -22.59 3.98 5.42
CA ILE A 3 -23.07 4.81 4.32
C ILE A 3 -24.57 4.58 4.15
N THR A 4 -25.28 5.61 3.73
CA THR A 4 -26.68 5.54 3.35
C THR A 4 -26.79 5.84 1.86
N LEU A 5 -27.53 5.01 1.14
CA LEU A 5 -27.90 5.24 -0.26
C LEU A 5 -29.42 5.33 -0.32
N LYS A 6 -29.90 6.47 -0.78
CA LYS A 6 -31.31 6.77 -0.95
C LYS A 6 -31.59 7.04 -2.42
N ALA A 7 -32.62 6.41 -2.96
CA ALA A 7 -33.16 6.68 -4.28
C ALA A 7 -34.59 7.21 -4.14
N THR A 8 -34.92 8.24 -4.92
CA THR A 8 -36.27 8.82 -4.95
C THR A 8 -36.81 8.91 -6.37
N GLY A 9 -38.14 8.94 -6.48
CA GLY A 9 -38.88 8.98 -7.73
C GLY A 9 -39.28 7.59 -8.25
N PRO A 10 -39.90 7.54 -9.43
CA PRO A 10 -40.46 6.32 -9.97
C PRO A 10 -39.41 5.23 -10.10
N HIS A 11 -39.77 4.02 -9.68
CA HIS A 11 -38.91 2.83 -9.74
C HIS A 11 -37.70 2.85 -8.80
N ALA A 12 -37.69 3.71 -7.77
CA ALA A 12 -36.64 3.73 -6.75
C ALA A 12 -36.40 2.32 -6.15
N GLY A 13 -37.44 1.50 -6.00
CA GLY A 13 -37.33 0.12 -5.51
C GLY A 13 -36.40 -0.80 -6.33
N MET A 14 -36.10 -0.45 -7.59
CA MET A 14 -35.22 -1.23 -8.46
C MET A 14 -33.78 -1.31 -7.95
N ILE A 15 -33.34 -0.37 -7.10
CA ILE A 15 -32.01 -0.41 -6.48
C ILE A 15 -31.77 -1.71 -5.71
N SER A 16 -32.82 -2.34 -5.17
CA SER A 16 -32.73 -3.60 -4.43
C SER A 16 -32.25 -4.76 -5.27
N HIS A 17 -32.69 -4.81 -6.53
CA HIS A 17 -32.26 -5.81 -7.49
C HIS A 17 -30.84 -5.54 -7.99
N LEU A 18 -30.46 -4.27 -8.18
CA LEU A 18 -29.11 -3.87 -8.55
C LEU A 18 -28.09 -4.21 -7.45
N LEU A 19 -28.45 -3.96 -6.18
CA LEU A 19 -27.64 -4.30 -5.01
C LEU A 19 -27.65 -5.80 -4.67
N ALA A 20 -28.58 -6.56 -5.26
CA ALA A 20 -28.90 -7.94 -4.88
C ALA A 20 -29.09 -8.08 -3.36
N LYS A 21 -29.93 -7.20 -2.79
CA LYS A 21 -30.30 -7.21 -1.37
C LYS A 21 -31.82 -7.19 -1.26
N ASN A 22 -32.37 -8.18 -0.55
CA ASN A 22 -33.80 -8.27 -0.33
C ASN A 22 -34.23 -7.23 0.72
N PRO A 23 -35.17 -6.32 0.43
CA PRO A 23 -35.64 -5.31 1.37
C PRO A 23 -36.28 -5.88 2.64
N TYR A 24 -36.89 -7.06 2.54
CA TYR A 24 -37.59 -7.71 3.64
C TYR A 24 -36.70 -8.69 4.42
N ASN A 25 -35.41 -8.76 4.09
CA ASN A 25 -34.46 -9.62 4.79
C ASN A 25 -33.13 -8.90 5.01
N THR A 26 -32.84 -8.63 6.28
CA THR A 26 -31.57 -8.00 6.70
C THR A 26 -30.38 -8.83 6.22
N TYR A 27 -29.46 -8.19 5.49
CA TYR A 27 -28.15 -8.77 5.25
C TYR A 27 -27.31 -8.62 6.51
N ASP A 28 -26.82 -9.71 7.07
CA ASP A 28 -25.94 -9.70 8.25
C ASP A 28 -24.91 -10.83 8.12
N ARG A 29 -23.67 -10.48 7.79
CA ARG A 29 -22.59 -11.44 7.55
C ARG A 29 -21.26 -10.91 8.06
N THR A 30 -20.33 -11.82 8.34
CA THR A 30 -18.94 -11.46 8.65
C THR A 30 -18.10 -11.47 7.37
N GLU A 31 -17.48 -10.34 7.05
CA GLU A 31 -16.64 -10.14 5.87
C GLU A 31 -15.27 -9.62 6.32
N LYS A 32 -14.19 -10.35 6.01
CA LYS A 32 -12.81 -9.98 6.40
C LYS A 32 -12.67 -9.60 7.89
N GLY A 33 -13.35 -10.33 8.77
CA GLY A 33 -13.31 -10.10 10.22
C GLY A 33 -14.20 -8.97 10.74
N ALA A 34 -14.91 -8.24 9.86
CA ALA A 34 -15.90 -7.24 10.27
C ALA A 34 -17.33 -7.74 10.04
N ARG A 35 -18.25 -7.41 10.96
CA ARG A 35 -19.67 -7.67 10.77
C ARG A 35 -20.26 -6.61 9.84
N VAL A 36 -20.74 -7.01 8.67
CA VAL A 36 -21.37 -6.15 7.67
C VAL A 36 -22.87 -6.37 7.69
N ARG A 37 -23.62 -5.28 7.90
CA ARG A 37 -25.08 -5.28 7.92
C ARG A 37 -25.64 -4.33 6.87
N MET A 38 -26.69 -4.76 6.17
CA MET A 38 -27.46 -3.89 5.29
C MET A 38 -28.95 -4.03 5.55
N VAL A 39 -29.61 -2.90 5.73
CA VAL A 39 -31.05 -2.83 6.04
C VAL A 39 -31.67 -1.73 5.19
N TYR A 40 -32.83 -2.02 4.61
CA TYR A 40 -33.67 -0.99 4.03
C TYR A 40 -34.49 -0.33 5.14
N THR A 41 -34.27 0.97 5.33
CA THR A 41 -35.03 1.80 6.28
C THR A 41 -36.34 2.30 5.67
N VAL A 42 -36.35 2.50 4.35
CA VAL A 42 -37.52 2.82 3.54
C VAL A 42 -37.50 1.95 2.29
N PHE A 43 -38.63 1.35 1.93
CA PHE A 43 -38.75 0.61 0.67
C PHE A 43 -40.17 0.68 0.11
N THR A 44 -40.34 1.50 -0.92
CA THR A 44 -41.57 1.72 -1.69
C THR A 44 -41.22 1.83 -3.18
N GLU A 45 -42.22 1.99 -4.05
CA GLU A 45 -41.96 2.19 -5.49
C GLU A 45 -41.31 3.55 -5.80
N GLU A 46 -41.57 4.57 -4.98
CA GLU A 46 -41.14 5.96 -5.16
C GLU A 46 -39.94 6.36 -4.30
N GLU A 47 -39.61 5.54 -3.30
CA GLU A 47 -38.49 5.81 -2.39
C GLU A 47 -37.92 4.50 -1.86
N ALA A 48 -36.59 4.36 -1.96
CA ALA A 48 -35.86 3.24 -1.37
C ALA A 48 -34.58 3.77 -0.72
N GLU A 49 -34.42 3.49 0.57
CA GLU A 49 -33.27 3.89 1.38
C GLU A 49 -32.65 2.67 2.03
N ILE A 50 -31.35 2.49 1.83
CA ILE A 50 -30.56 1.41 2.41
C ILE A 50 -29.41 1.98 3.23
N VAL A 51 -29.26 1.48 4.45
CA VAL A 51 -28.10 1.74 5.32
C VAL A 51 -27.16 0.55 5.23
N ILE A 52 -25.90 0.82 4.89
CA ILE A 52 -24.82 -0.16 4.81
C ILE A 52 -23.84 0.14 5.94
N GLN A 53 -23.78 -0.75 6.91
CA GLN A 53 -22.96 -0.62 8.11
C GLN A 53 -21.87 -1.68 8.14
N ALA A 54 -20.69 -1.33 8.63
CA ALA A 54 -19.68 -2.29 9.03
C ALA A 54 -19.21 -2.00 10.46
N SER A 55 -19.08 -3.06 11.24
CA SER A 55 -18.62 -3.06 12.62
C SER A 55 -17.43 -4.03 12.73
N PRO A 56 -16.20 -3.52 12.65
CA PRO A 56 -15.00 -4.31 12.85
C PRO A 56 -14.82 -4.59 14.35
N ASP A 57 -14.10 -5.66 14.68
CA ASP A 57 -13.64 -5.88 16.05
C ASP A 57 -12.45 -4.96 16.33
N SER A 58 -12.59 -4.06 17.30
CA SER A 58 -11.57 -3.09 17.69
C SER A 58 -10.29 -3.75 18.19
N ILE A 59 -10.38 -4.96 18.76
CA ILE A 59 -9.22 -5.72 19.20
C ILE A 59 -8.48 -6.30 17.98
N ASP A 60 -9.20 -6.84 17.00
CA ASP A 60 -8.58 -7.43 15.80
C ASP A 60 -8.02 -6.39 14.83
N LEU A 61 -8.57 -5.16 14.84
CA LEU A 61 -8.01 -3.99 14.14
C LEU A 61 -6.60 -3.66 14.65
N VAL A 62 -6.34 -3.83 15.95
CA VAL A 62 -5.05 -3.50 16.58
C VAL A 62 -4.07 -4.66 16.52
N LYS A 63 -4.54 -5.91 16.66
CA LYS A 63 -3.68 -7.11 16.61
C LYS A 63 -2.91 -7.28 15.30
N ASN A 64 -3.44 -6.76 14.19
CA ASN A 64 -2.85 -6.92 12.85
C ASN A 64 -2.13 -5.66 12.34
N SER A 65 -2.02 -4.63 13.18
CA SER A 65 -1.36 -3.37 12.84
C SER A 65 0.13 -3.42 13.20
N PRO A 66 1.06 -2.92 12.35
CA PRO A 66 2.51 -3.02 12.57
C PRO A 66 3.05 -2.34 13.84
N ASP A 67 2.28 -1.40 14.43
CA ASP A 67 2.72 -0.54 15.55
C ASP A 67 1.91 -0.79 16.84
N SER A 68 1.83 -2.04 17.30
CA SER A 68 1.07 -2.45 18.49
C SER A 68 1.57 -1.88 19.83
N TYR A 69 2.64 -1.08 19.84
CA TYR A 69 3.23 -0.46 21.02
C TYR A 69 2.76 0.99 21.29
N ASP A 70 1.96 1.59 20.41
CA ASP A 70 1.40 2.93 20.63
C ASP A 70 -0.04 2.86 21.19
N ILE A 71 -0.27 3.50 22.34
CA ILE A 71 -1.60 3.61 22.97
C ILE A 71 -2.63 4.27 22.04
N THR A 72 -2.17 5.11 21.10
CA THR A 72 -3.03 5.72 20.07
C THR A 72 -3.64 4.68 19.13
N GLN A 73 -3.15 3.44 19.09
CA GLN A 73 -3.80 2.35 18.35
C GLN A 73 -4.95 1.71 19.11
N TYR A 74 -4.93 1.67 20.45
CA TYR A 74 -6.07 1.18 21.23
C TYR A 74 -7.16 2.24 21.39
N ILE A 75 -6.80 3.52 21.31
CA ILE A 75 -7.72 4.66 21.33
C ILE A 75 -7.62 5.38 19.98
N ASN A 76 -8.28 4.82 18.97
CA ASN A 76 -8.31 5.37 17.62
C ASN A 76 -9.74 5.53 17.08
N ASP A 77 -9.87 6.26 15.98
CA ASP A 77 -11.15 6.56 15.34
C ASP A 77 -11.59 5.50 14.30
N ARG A 78 -10.78 4.46 14.05
CA ARG A 78 -10.91 3.54 12.90
C ARG A 78 -12.16 2.67 12.96
N GLU A 79 -12.63 2.33 14.16
CA GLU A 79 -13.89 1.58 14.30
C GLU A 79 -15.13 2.45 13.98
N PHE A 80 -14.98 3.78 14.04
CA PHE A 80 -16.06 4.73 13.86
C PHE A 80 -16.08 5.38 12.47
N VAL A 81 -14.91 5.64 11.90
CA VAL A 81 -14.73 6.42 10.65
C VAL A 81 -15.01 5.60 9.39
N THR A 82 -15.79 6.19 8.48
CA THR A 82 -16.02 5.68 7.13
C THR A 82 -14.75 5.87 6.30
N SER A 83 -13.84 4.91 6.41
CA SER A 83 -12.45 4.95 5.95
C SER A 83 -12.18 4.01 4.78
N SER A 84 -10.93 3.93 4.32
CA SER A 84 -10.47 2.90 3.38
C SER A 84 -10.77 1.45 3.85
N LEU A 85 -10.71 1.22 5.16
CA LEU A 85 -11.10 -0.03 5.82
C LEU A 85 -12.58 -0.35 5.60
N PHE A 86 -13.45 0.64 5.83
CA PHE A 86 -14.89 0.51 5.58
C PHE A 86 -15.16 -0.02 4.17
N CYS A 87 -14.57 0.64 3.16
CA CYS A 87 -14.73 0.26 1.76
C CYS A 87 -14.28 -1.19 1.52
N THR A 88 -13.21 -1.62 2.19
CA THR A 88 -12.69 -2.98 2.09
C THR A 88 -13.66 -4.03 2.64
N TYR A 89 -14.31 -3.74 3.77
CA TYR A 89 -15.29 -4.64 4.39
C TYR A 89 -16.55 -4.81 3.53
N ILE A 90 -17.09 -3.70 3.01
CA ILE A 90 -18.38 -3.74 2.27
C ILE A 90 -18.24 -4.21 0.82
N ARG A 91 -17.04 -4.12 0.23
CA ARG A 91 -16.82 -4.43 -1.21
C ARG A 91 -17.37 -5.79 -1.62
N GLY A 92 -17.10 -6.83 -0.83
CA GLY A 92 -17.53 -8.21 -1.15
C GLY A 92 -19.05 -8.31 -1.26
N SER A 93 -19.76 -7.70 -0.31
CA SER A 93 -21.22 -7.70 -0.26
C SER A 93 -21.91 -6.87 -1.36
N LEU A 94 -21.18 -5.97 -2.03
CA LEU A 94 -21.68 -5.11 -3.11
C LEU A 94 -21.21 -5.55 -4.51
N GLY A 95 -20.60 -6.74 -4.63
CA GLY A 95 -20.01 -7.22 -5.88
C GLY A 95 -20.96 -7.19 -7.08
N THR A 96 -22.25 -7.52 -6.90
CA THR A 96 -23.25 -7.50 -7.99
C THR A 96 -23.42 -6.11 -8.60
N ALA A 97 -23.63 -5.10 -7.75
CA ALA A 97 -23.82 -3.72 -8.19
C ALA A 97 -22.54 -3.14 -8.80
N LEU A 98 -21.39 -3.38 -8.17
CA LEU A 98 -20.09 -2.90 -8.64
C LEU A 98 -19.72 -3.46 -10.03
N ASN A 99 -20.05 -4.73 -10.27
CA ASN A 99 -19.83 -5.38 -11.56
C ASN A 99 -20.94 -5.12 -12.58
N GLY A 100 -22.09 -4.57 -12.17
CA GLY A 100 -23.22 -4.29 -13.06
C GLY A 100 -23.85 -5.56 -13.61
N LYS A 101 -23.90 -6.62 -12.80
CA LYS A 101 -24.39 -7.95 -13.22
C LYS A 101 -25.57 -8.43 -12.34
N PRO A 102 -26.70 -7.70 -12.31
CA PRO A 102 -27.89 -8.18 -11.61
C PRO A 102 -28.48 -9.41 -12.31
N LYS A 103 -29.59 -9.93 -11.80
CA LYS A 103 -30.38 -10.95 -12.52
C LYS A 103 -30.83 -10.41 -13.88
N GLU A 104 -31.01 -11.31 -14.85
CA GLU A 104 -31.27 -10.99 -16.27
C GLU A 104 -32.40 -9.97 -16.46
N ASP A 105 -33.52 -10.15 -15.75
CA ASP A 105 -34.69 -9.24 -15.80
C ASP A 105 -34.38 -7.78 -15.44
N TYR A 106 -33.28 -7.52 -14.72
CA TYR A 106 -32.92 -6.20 -14.20
C TYR A 106 -31.69 -5.59 -14.86
N VAL A 107 -31.10 -6.24 -15.86
CA VAL A 107 -29.88 -5.74 -16.55
C VAL A 107 -30.12 -4.36 -17.17
N GLY A 108 -31.33 -4.09 -17.70
CA GLY A 108 -31.68 -2.79 -18.26
C GLY A 108 -31.63 -1.62 -17.26
N TRP A 109 -31.69 -1.91 -15.96
CA TRP A 109 -31.64 -0.88 -14.90
C TRP A 109 -30.21 -0.50 -14.50
N VAL A 110 -29.18 -1.23 -14.95
CA VAL A 110 -27.78 -0.92 -14.60
C VAL A 110 -27.35 0.45 -15.13
N THR A 111 -27.84 0.83 -16.31
CA THR A 111 -27.56 2.12 -16.95
C THR A 111 -28.62 3.18 -16.64
N HIS A 112 -29.63 2.86 -15.84
CA HIS A 112 -30.69 3.81 -15.48
C HIS A 112 -30.16 4.82 -14.44
N PRO A 113 -30.28 6.14 -14.70
CA PRO A 113 -29.92 7.15 -13.71
C PRO A 113 -31.06 7.30 -12.70
N PHE A 114 -30.74 7.20 -11.42
CA PHE A 114 -31.65 7.45 -10.30
C PHE A 114 -31.36 8.82 -9.70
N ALA A 115 -32.39 9.49 -9.17
CA ALA A 115 -32.17 10.59 -8.24
C ALA A 115 -31.66 10.00 -6.92
N LEU A 116 -30.35 10.13 -6.70
CA LEU A 116 -29.65 9.52 -5.57
C LEU A 116 -29.25 10.59 -4.56
N GLU A 117 -29.41 10.24 -3.29
CA GLU A 117 -28.77 10.90 -2.16
C GLU A 117 -27.87 9.89 -1.45
N LEU A 118 -26.59 10.21 -1.35
CA LEU A 118 -25.56 9.37 -0.74
C LEU A 118 -25.00 10.11 0.48
N SER A 119 -25.15 9.52 1.66
CA SER A 119 -24.67 10.13 2.91
C SER A 119 -23.64 9.24 3.58
N PHE A 120 -22.50 9.81 3.98
CA PHE A 120 -21.44 9.07 4.63
C PHE A 120 -20.67 9.91 5.66
N GLY A 121 -20.23 9.24 6.72
CA GLY A 121 -19.43 9.82 7.78
C GLY A 121 -19.52 9.00 9.06
N PRO A 122 -18.69 9.31 10.07
CA PRO A 122 -17.68 10.38 10.07
C PRO A 122 -16.50 10.08 9.15
N VAL A 123 -15.95 11.09 8.46
CA VAL A 123 -14.69 11.02 7.69
C VAL A 123 -13.67 11.99 8.28
N ALA A 124 -12.50 11.47 8.62
CA ALA A 124 -11.32 12.27 8.93
C ALA A 124 -10.60 12.61 7.62
N SER A 125 -10.44 13.90 7.32
CA SER A 125 -9.71 14.33 6.12
C SER A 125 -8.92 15.60 6.38
N ASP A 126 -7.71 15.64 5.84
CA ASP A 126 -6.82 16.81 5.81
C ASP A 126 -7.17 17.80 4.69
N LEU A 127 -8.06 17.44 3.76
CA LEU A 127 -8.43 18.29 2.63
C LEU A 127 -9.33 19.47 3.01
N PRO A 128 -9.14 20.66 2.42
CA PRO A 128 -10.10 21.76 2.51
C PRO A 128 -11.48 21.35 1.96
N ASN A 129 -12.55 21.96 2.47
CA ASN A 129 -13.92 21.68 2.00
C ASN A 129 -14.07 21.91 0.49
N SER A 130 -13.46 22.97 -0.06
CA SER A 130 -13.46 23.25 -1.50
C SER A 130 -12.86 22.12 -2.34
N VAL A 131 -11.86 21.41 -1.81
CA VAL A 131 -11.28 20.25 -2.50
C VAL A 131 -12.20 19.03 -2.39
N VAL A 132 -12.84 18.82 -1.23
CA VAL A 132 -13.85 17.76 -1.06
C VAL A 132 -15.02 17.98 -2.02
N GLU A 133 -15.52 19.21 -2.12
CA GLU A 133 -16.55 19.59 -3.10
C GLU A 133 -16.06 19.33 -4.53
N GLY A 134 -14.83 19.74 -4.86
CA GLY A 134 -14.22 19.50 -6.17
C GLY A 134 -13.99 18.03 -6.53
N LEU A 135 -14.03 17.09 -5.58
CA LEU A 135 -13.95 15.66 -5.86
C LEU A 135 -15.28 15.07 -6.34
N PHE A 136 -16.42 15.68 -5.99
CA PHE A 136 -17.75 15.14 -6.30
C PHE A 136 -18.57 16.03 -7.23
N ALA A 137 -18.41 17.35 -7.19
CA ALA A 137 -19.15 18.26 -8.05
C ALA A 137 -18.98 18.01 -9.55
N PRO A 138 -17.76 17.72 -10.08
CA PRO A 138 -17.58 17.37 -11.49
C PRO A 138 -18.29 16.07 -11.90
N LEU A 139 -18.66 15.21 -10.94
CA LEU A 139 -19.37 13.96 -11.17
C LEU A 139 -20.90 14.14 -11.21
N GLY A 140 -21.38 15.39 -11.11
CA GLY A 140 -22.80 15.73 -11.14
C GLY A 140 -23.50 15.74 -9.78
N TYR A 141 -22.74 15.76 -8.68
CA TYR A 141 -23.30 15.86 -7.33
C TYR A 141 -23.31 17.29 -6.81
N GLN A 142 -24.41 17.67 -6.17
CA GLN A 142 -24.42 18.71 -5.17
C GLN A 142 -23.85 18.13 -3.86
N VAL A 143 -22.91 18.86 -3.24
CA VAL A 143 -22.18 18.40 -2.06
C VAL A 143 -22.56 19.25 -0.86
N ALA A 144 -23.05 18.62 0.20
CA ALA A 144 -23.22 19.23 1.51
C ALA A 144 -22.21 18.63 2.49
N ILE A 145 -21.56 19.48 3.29
CA ILE A 145 -20.55 19.07 4.28
C ILE A 145 -20.94 19.63 5.64
N GLU A 146 -21.27 18.74 6.56
CA GLU A 146 -21.51 19.06 7.95
C GLU A 146 -20.34 18.62 8.83
N ARG A 147 -20.15 19.30 9.96
CA ARG A 147 -19.12 18.94 10.94
C ARG A 147 -19.84 18.63 12.25
N GLY A 148 -19.52 17.48 12.83
CA GLY A 148 -20.03 17.14 14.16
C GLY A 148 -19.54 18.16 15.19
N GLU A 149 -20.45 18.71 15.96
CA GLU A 149 -20.11 19.48 17.16
C GLU A 149 -19.82 18.51 18.30
N ALA A 150 -18.67 18.68 18.94
CA ALA A 150 -18.35 18.00 20.18
C ALA A 150 -18.42 19.04 21.29
N ASP A 151 -19.33 18.81 22.24
CA ASP A 151 -19.53 19.70 23.38
C ASP A 151 -18.39 19.49 24.40
N TYR A 152 -17.25 20.12 24.12
CA TYR A 152 -16.10 20.07 24.99
C TYR A 152 -16.32 21.03 26.16
N SER A 153 -16.10 20.57 27.39
CA SER A 153 -16.11 21.42 28.60
C SER A 153 -14.99 22.47 28.63
N PHE A 154 -14.15 22.52 27.60
CA PHE A 154 -13.06 23.47 27.41
C PHE A 154 -12.78 23.67 25.90
N GLN A 155 -12.24 24.83 25.51
CA GLN A 155 -11.90 25.11 24.10
C GLN A 155 -10.68 24.31 23.65
N LEU A 156 -10.91 23.10 23.11
CA LEU A 156 -9.85 22.24 22.58
C LEU A 156 -9.49 22.60 21.13
N LYS A 157 -10.49 22.92 20.28
CA LYS A 157 -10.29 23.27 18.86
C LYS A 157 -11.35 24.26 18.41
N ASN A 158 -10.98 25.15 17.48
CA ASN A 158 -11.91 26.11 16.87
C ASN A 158 -12.91 25.45 15.89
N ARG A 159 -12.63 24.23 15.40
CA ARG A 159 -13.50 23.45 14.51
C ARG A 159 -13.17 21.96 14.56
N SER A 160 -14.19 21.10 14.49
CA SER A 160 -14.00 19.64 14.38
C SER A 160 -13.34 19.28 13.04
N THR A 161 -12.41 18.32 13.04
CA THR A 161 -11.78 17.76 11.83
C THR A 161 -12.65 16.70 11.14
N VAL A 162 -13.68 16.22 11.83
CA VAL A 162 -14.63 15.22 11.35
C VAL A 162 -15.67 15.87 10.43
N ARG A 163 -15.94 15.22 9.30
CA ARG A 163 -16.95 15.64 8.34
C ARG A 163 -17.99 14.53 8.12
N TYR A 164 -19.23 14.96 7.90
CA TYR A 164 -20.31 14.17 7.32
C TYR A 164 -20.61 14.77 5.96
N VAL A 165 -20.65 13.93 4.92
CA VAL A 165 -20.80 14.37 3.54
C VAL A 165 -22.08 13.77 2.97
N THR A 166 -22.89 14.62 2.37
CA THR A 166 -24.10 14.24 1.63
C THR A 166 -23.93 14.67 0.18
N LEU A 167 -24.17 13.74 -0.74
CA LEU A 167 -24.09 13.92 -2.18
C LEU A 167 -25.47 13.72 -2.79
N SER A 168 -25.99 14.72 -3.49
CA SER A 168 -27.30 14.63 -4.16
C SER A 168 -27.11 14.81 -5.66
N GLY A 169 -27.61 13.90 -6.48
CA GLY A 169 -27.42 13.96 -7.93
C GLY A 169 -28.16 12.87 -8.70
N HIS A 170 -28.13 12.94 -10.03
CA HIS A 170 -28.69 11.89 -10.89
C HIS A 170 -27.57 10.97 -11.36
N GLN A 171 -27.57 9.72 -10.90
CA GLN A 171 -26.51 8.78 -11.21
C GLN A 171 -26.99 7.32 -11.20
N THR A 172 -26.30 6.44 -11.91
CA THR A 172 -26.56 5.00 -11.79
C THR A 172 -26.00 4.47 -10.46
N VAL A 173 -26.65 3.44 -9.90
CA VAL A 173 -26.18 2.79 -8.65
C VAL A 173 -24.74 2.28 -8.79
N GLN A 174 -24.37 1.77 -9.96
CA GLN A 174 -23.02 1.27 -10.21
C GLN A 174 -21.98 2.40 -10.15
N TYR A 175 -22.21 3.51 -10.85
CA TYR A 175 -21.27 4.64 -10.86
C TYR A 175 -21.16 5.26 -9.47
N ALA A 176 -22.29 5.48 -8.79
CA ALA A 176 -22.31 6.02 -7.42
C ALA A 176 -21.44 5.18 -6.47
N LEU A 177 -21.60 3.86 -6.47
CA LEU A 177 -20.80 2.98 -5.61
C LEU A 177 -19.32 2.95 -6.02
N ARG A 178 -19.01 2.89 -7.32
CA ARG A 178 -17.61 2.92 -7.80
C ARG A 178 -16.91 4.22 -7.38
N GLN A 179 -17.58 5.36 -7.52
CA GLN A 179 -17.08 6.68 -7.13
C GLN A 179 -16.85 6.74 -5.60
N LEU A 180 -17.82 6.33 -4.79
CA LEU A 180 -17.66 6.29 -3.33
C LEU A 180 -16.49 5.39 -2.89
N LEU A 181 -16.40 4.17 -3.43
CA LEU A 181 -15.35 3.22 -3.06
C LEU A 181 -13.95 3.64 -3.51
N LEU A 182 -13.83 4.56 -4.48
CA LEU A 182 -12.57 5.15 -4.90
C LEU A 182 -12.24 6.44 -4.11
N LEU A 183 -13.22 7.32 -3.91
CA LEU A 183 -13.01 8.66 -3.34
C LEU A 183 -13.01 8.70 -1.81
N ILE A 184 -13.73 7.81 -1.10
CA ILE A 184 -13.65 7.74 0.37
C ILE A 184 -12.19 7.48 0.84
N PRO A 185 -11.44 6.53 0.26
CA PRO A 185 -10.02 6.37 0.56
C PRO A 185 -9.15 7.61 0.29
N VAL A 186 -9.47 8.38 -0.76
CA VAL A 186 -8.78 9.65 -1.09
C VAL A 186 -9.00 10.69 0.00
N LEU A 187 -10.19 10.73 0.59
CA LEU A 187 -10.49 11.62 1.72
C LEU A 187 -9.77 11.19 3.00
N ASP A 188 -9.78 9.89 3.32
CA ASP A 188 -9.22 9.31 4.56
C ASP A 188 -7.70 9.50 4.67
N ASN A 189 -6.97 9.39 3.55
CA ASN A 189 -5.52 9.61 3.47
C ASN A 189 -4.73 8.90 4.61
N TYR A 190 -5.16 7.70 5.02
CA TYR A 190 -4.56 6.97 6.15
C TYR A 190 -3.45 5.98 5.71
N LYS A 191 -2.47 5.73 6.58
CA LYS A 191 -1.10 5.27 6.24
C LYS A 191 -0.77 3.77 6.35
N HIS A 192 -1.71 2.87 6.64
CA HIS A 192 -1.33 1.54 7.14
C HIS A 192 -1.67 0.33 6.25
N TYR A 193 -2.00 0.53 4.97
CA TYR A 193 -2.11 -0.60 4.04
C TYR A 193 -0.93 -0.59 3.07
N TYR A 194 -0.21 -1.72 3.04
CA TYR A 194 0.65 -2.07 1.92
C TYR A 194 -0.15 -1.85 0.64
N ILE A 195 0.26 -0.86 -0.16
CA ILE A 195 -0.34 -0.59 -1.46
C ILE A 195 -0.07 -1.83 -2.30
N SER A 196 -1.14 -2.57 -2.60
CA SER A 196 -1.09 -3.79 -3.40
C SER A 196 -1.38 -3.46 -4.87
N GLU A 197 -1.02 -4.38 -5.77
CA GLU A 197 -1.48 -4.35 -7.18
C GLU A 197 -3.03 -4.27 -7.27
N GLU A 198 -3.76 -4.62 -6.21
CA GLU A 198 -5.22 -4.52 -6.16
C GLU A 198 -5.74 -3.07 -6.17
N GLU A 199 -4.99 -2.08 -5.65
CA GLU A 199 -5.42 -0.67 -5.72
C GLU A 199 -5.29 -0.10 -7.14
N PHE A 200 -4.34 -0.60 -7.92
CA PHE A 200 -4.21 -0.27 -9.35
C PHE A 200 -5.41 -0.77 -10.16
N ASP A 201 -5.73 -2.06 -9.99
CA ASP A 201 -6.90 -2.67 -10.64
C ASP A 201 -8.20 -1.99 -10.23
N LYS A 202 -8.32 -1.58 -8.96
CA LYS A 202 -9.46 -0.84 -8.44
C LYS A 202 -9.56 0.54 -9.07
N LEU A 203 -8.45 1.29 -9.18
CA LEU A 203 -8.45 2.60 -9.81
C LEU A 203 -8.84 2.50 -11.30
N ARG A 204 -8.35 1.49 -12.01
CA ARG A 204 -8.75 1.23 -13.41
C ARG A 204 -10.23 0.86 -13.53
N ARG A 205 -10.71 -0.11 -12.74
CA ARG A 205 -12.12 -0.58 -12.82
C ARG A 205 -13.12 0.47 -12.35
N TYR A 206 -12.83 1.13 -11.23
CA TYR A 206 -13.79 2.05 -10.61
C TYR A 206 -13.70 3.45 -11.17
N GLY A 207 -12.53 3.84 -11.71
CA GLY A 207 -12.34 5.10 -12.43
C GLY A 207 -12.80 5.07 -13.90
N GLU A 208 -13.07 3.89 -14.47
CA GLU A 208 -13.54 3.75 -15.84
C GLU A 208 -14.78 4.64 -16.10
N GLY A 209 -14.71 5.42 -17.18
CA GLY A 209 -15.81 6.27 -17.65
C GLY A 209 -15.87 7.67 -17.03
N TRP A 210 -15.07 8.01 -16.02
CA TRP A 210 -15.09 9.34 -15.40
C TRP A 210 -13.73 9.87 -14.92
N LEU A 211 -12.84 9.00 -14.44
CA LEU A 211 -11.56 9.42 -13.88
C LEU A 211 -10.63 10.12 -14.89
N PRO A 212 -10.54 9.70 -16.17
CA PRO A 212 -9.68 10.36 -17.15
C PRO A 212 -10.01 11.85 -17.36
N GLU A 213 -11.29 12.22 -17.25
CA GLU A 213 -11.77 13.59 -17.47
C GLU A 213 -11.91 14.38 -16.16
N HIS A 214 -11.61 13.77 -15.02
CA HIS A 214 -11.82 14.39 -13.72
C HIS A 214 -10.80 15.53 -13.48
N PRO A 215 -11.21 16.77 -13.12
CA PRO A 215 -10.29 17.89 -12.92
C PRO A 215 -9.24 17.66 -11.83
N LEU A 216 -9.58 16.84 -10.83
CA LEU A 216 -8.68 16.44 -9.75
C LEU A 216 -8.09 15.03 -9.96
N ARG A 217 -8.01 14.53 -11.20
CA ARG A 217 -7.47 13.19 -11.53
C ARG A 217 -6.12 12.94 -10.88
N GLU A 218 -5.19 13.89 -10.98
CA GLU A 218 -3.84 13.75 -10.41
C GLU A 218 -3.87 13.60 -8.87
N LEU A 219 -4.73 14.36 -8.19
CA LEU A 219 -4.90 14.25 -6.74
C LEU A 219 -5.46 12.87 -6.35
N ILE A 220 -6.47 12.39 -7.08
CA ILE A 220 -7.09 11.08 -6.87
C ILE A 220 -6.03 9.99 -7.03
N ILE A 221 -5.30 9.98 -8.15
CA ILE A 221 -4.24 9.00 -8.44
C ILE A 221 -3.15 9.05 -7.36
N ARG A 222 -2.66 10.24 -7.01
CA ARG A 222 -1.59 10.39 -6.00
C ARG A 222 -2.01 9.84 -4.65
N ARG A 223 -3.23 10.14 -4.20
CA ARG A 223 -3.73 9.68 -2.90
C ARG A 223 -4.14 8.21 -2.89
N THR A 224 -4.50 7.63 -4.04
CA THR A 224 -4.79 6.19 -4.17
C THR A 224 -3.53 5.35 -4.32
N LEU A 225 -2.57 5.75 -5.16
CA LEU A 225 -1.42 4.92 -5.53
C LEU A 225 -0.15 5.21 -4.73
N ARG A 226 -0.03 6.39 -4.09
CA ARG A 226 0.98 6.80 -3.09
C ARG A 226 2.48 6.49 -3.34
N PHE A 227 2.84 5.86 -4.45
CA PHE A 227 4.20 5.58 -4.93
C PHE A 227 4.33 5.96 -6.40
N THR A 228 5.33 6.80 -6.72
CA THR A 228 5.57 7.37 -8.04
C THR A 228 5.70 6.32 -9.15
N ASN A 229 6.29 5.16 -8.87
CA ASN A 229 6.44 4.08 -9.86
C ASN A 229 5.10 3.47 -10.31
N LEU A 230 4.07 3.47 -9.46
CA LEU A 230 2.72 3.00 -9.81
C LEU A 230 1.94 4.06 -10.59
N ILE A 231 2.26 5.34 -10.37
CA ILE A 231 1.69 6.46 -11.12
C ILE A 231 2.22 6.43 -12.55
N GLU A 232 3.52 6.24 -12.75
CA GLU A 232 4.13 6.12 -14.07
C GLU A 232 3.64 4.88 -14.84
N GLN A 233 3.50 3.73 -14.17
CA GLN A 233 2.89 2.53 -14.77
C GLN A 233 1.42 2.75 -15.14
N PHE A 234 0.67 3.49 -14.33
CA PHE A 234 -0.72 3.83 -14.63
C PHE A 234 -0.78 4.74 -15.85
N GLU A 235 -0.01 5.84 -15.85
CA GLU A 235 0.05 6.79 -16.95
C GLU A 235 0.48 6.13 -18.26
N GLN A 236 1.52 5.28 -18.25
CA GLN A 236 1.97 4.52 -19.42
C GLN A 236 0.89 3.56 -19.95
N SER A 237 0.18 2.84 -19.05
CA SER A 237 -0.90 1.93 -19.43
C SER A 237 -2.15 2.65 -19.97
N ASP A 238 -2.46 3.83 -19.43
CA ASP A 238 -3.60 4.66 -19.84
C ASP A 238 -3.32 5.27 -21.23
N SER A 239 -2.09 5.75 -21.47
CA SER A 239 -1.67 6.24 -22.80
C SER A 239 -1.66 5.16 -23.89
N ALA A 240 -1.21 3.93 -23.59
CA ALA A 240 -1.25 2.82 -24.55
C ALA A 240 -2.69 2.42 -24.93
N SER A 241 -3.64 2.57 -24.01
CA SER A 241 -5.05 2.29 -24.25
C SER A 241 -5.79 3.40 -25.02
N ALA A 242 -5.29 4.63 -24.98
CA ALA A 242 -5.81 5.77 -25.74
C ALA A 242 -5.40 5.73 -27.23
N GLU A 243 -4.19 5.28 -27.55
CA GLU A 243 -3.69 5.20 -28.94
C GLU A 243 -4.45 4.17 -29.80
N THR A 244 -4.97 3.11 -29.18
CA THR A 244 -5.69 2.02 -29.87
C THR A 244 -7.10 2.44 -30.36
N LYS A 245 -7.64 3.58 -29.90
CA LYS A 245 -8.98 4.06 -30.31
C LYS A 245 -8.97 5.00 -31.52
N SER A 246 -7.80 5.40 -32.05
CA SER A 246 -7.72 6.38 -33.15
C SER A 246 -7.73 5.79 -34.58
N THR A 247 -7.64 4.47 -34.75
CA THR A 247 -7.37 3.84 -36.07
C THR A 247 -8.46 2.90 -36.61
N LYS A 248 -9.72 3.05 -36.21
CA LYS A 248 -10.83 2.34 -36.87
C LYS A 248 -11.88 3.30 -37.45
N LYS A 249 -11.53 3.92 -38.59
CA LYS A 249 -12.49 4.44 -39.57
C LYS A 249 -12.04 4.04 -40.98
N HIS A 250 -12.99 3.47 -41.73
CA HIS A 250 -12.88 2.91 -43.09
C HIS A 250 -12.16 1.55 -43.15
N ILE A 251 -12.72 0.46 -43.68
CA ILE A 251 -13.52 0.31 -44.92
C ILE A 251 -14.62 -0.75 -44.74
N GLU A 252 -15.77 -0.49 -45.37
CA GLU A 252 -16.95 -1.35 -45.51
C GLU A 252 -16.83 -2.38 -46.65
N LYS A 253 -17.61 -3.47 -46.51
CA LYS A 253 -18.26 -4.32 -47.55
C LYS A 253 -17.35 -5.30 -48.32
N ASP A 254 -17.75 -6.53 -48.65
CA ASP A 254 -19.10 -7.08 -48.90
C ASP A 254 -19.09 -8.63 -48.89
N THR A 255 -20.28 -9.23 -48.64
CA THR A 255 -20.76 -10.59 -49.03
C THR A 255 -20.06 -11.88 -48.53
N VAL A 256 -20.69 -13.05 -48.31
CA VAL A 256 -22.02 -13.52 -47.84
C VAL A 256 -21.96 -15.08 -47.87
N GLN A 257 -22.52 -15.77 -46.84
CA GLN A 257 -23.06 -17.16 -46.78
C GLN A 257 -22.18 -18.37 -47.19
N ALA A 258 -22.31 -19.60 -46.66
CA ALA A 258 -22.95 -20.20 -45.49
C ALA A 258 -22.62 -21.72 -45.47
N GLN A 259 -22.93 -22.36 -44.32
CA GLN A 259 -23.07 -23.81 -44.06
C GLN A 259 -21.75 -24.59 -43.83
N LYS A 260 -21.64 -25.57 -42.92
CA LYS A 260 -22.48 -26.13 -41.83
C LYS A 260 -21.57 -27.10 -41.04
N ASP A 261 -21.83 -27.23 -39.75
CA ASP A 261 -21.66 -28.40 -38.86
C ASP A 261 -20.51 -29.39 -39.11
N LYS A 262 -19.58 -29.54 -38.15
CA LYS A 262 -19.63 -30.62 -37.12
C LYS A 262 -18.39 -30.64 -36.22
N HIS A 263 -18.70 -31.03 -34.99
CA HIS A 263 -17.89 -31.33 -33.82
C HIS A 263 -16.49 -31.96 -34.02
N GLU A 264 -15.61 -31.46 -33.16
CA GLU A 264 -14.66 -32.16 -32.29
C GLU A 264 -13.31 -32.69 -32.79
N GLN A 265 -12.32 -32.24 -32.01
CA GLN A 265 -10.99 -32.78 -31.76
C GLN A 265 -9.99 -32.62 -32.91
N VAL A 266 -8.96 -31.80 -32.66
CA VAL A 266 -7.58 -32.28 -32.45
C VAL A 266 -6.66 -31.09 -32.15
N GLN A 267 -5.82 -31.28 -31.14
CA GLN A 267 -4.67 -30.45 -30.78
C GLN A 267 -3.72 -30.23 -31.97
N GLN A 268 -3.27 -28.99 -32.20
CA GLN A 268 -1.93 -28.66 -32.72
C GLN A 268 -1.73 -27.13 -32.64
N GLN A 269 -0.76 -26.70 -31.82
CA GLN A 269 0.50 -26.09 -32.28
C GLN A 269 0.34 -24.65 -32.77
N GLU A 270 0.51 -23.70 -31.84
CA GLU A 270 0.93 -22.34 -32.19
C GLU A 270 2.41 -22.19 -31.83
N GLN A 271 3.22 -21.96 -32.86
CA GLN A 271 4.58 -21.46 -32.73
C GLN A 271 4.56 -19.98 -32.28
N PRO A 272 5.61 -19.51 -31.60
CA PRO A 272 5.59 -18.23 -30.90
C PRO A 272 5.74 -17.06 -31.87
N GLN A 273 4.83 -16.09 -31.80
CA GLN A 273 5.10 -14.74 -32.30
C GLN A 273 5.97 -14.01 -31.29
N GLU A 274 7.14 -13.56 -31.74
CA GLU A 274 8.08 -12.74 -30.99
C GLU A 274 7.47 -11.37 -30.68
N GLU A 275 6.82 -11.25 -29.52
CA GLU A 275 6.61 -9.96 -28.87
C GLU A 275 7.93 -9.51 -28.23
N GLY A 276 8.41 -8.34 -28.65
CA GLY A 276 9.62 -7.72 -28.14
C GLY A 276 9.59 -7.60 -26.62
N LYS A 277 10.45 -8.39 -25.95
CA LYS A 277 10.70 -8.31 -24.51
C LYS A 277 11.18 -6.90 -24.14
N GLN A 278 10.27 -6.03 -23.68
CA GLN A 278 10.65 -4.98 -22.75
C GLN A 278 11.12 -5.69 -21.47
N GLN A 279 12.38 -5.48 -21.11
CA GLN A 279 12.98 -6.12 -19.94
C GLN A 279 12.21 -5.73 -18.68
N PRO A 280 11.91 -6.67 -17.76
CA PRO A 280 11.21 -6.34 -16.54
C PRO A 280 12.05 -5.35 -15.72
N THR A 281 11.51 -4.14 -15.49
CA THR A 281 12.12 -3.16 -14.59
C THR A 281 12.26 -3.77 -13.20
N VAL A 282 13.49 -4.03 -12.77
CA VAL A 282 13.77 -4.66 -11.47
C VAL A 282 13.31 -3.73 -10.35
N ARG A 283 12.45 -4.22 -9.45
CA ARG A 283 11.94 -3.44 -8.31
C ARG A 283 13.10 -2.95 -7.41
N LEU A 284 13.06 -1.72 -6.93
CA LEU A 284 14.13 -1.12 -6.10
C LEU A 284 14.50 -1.97 -4.87
N ASN A 285 13.51 -2.58 -4.20
CA ASN A 285 13.77 -3.49 -3.08
C ASN A 285 14.59 -4.72 -3.49
N GLU A 286 14.39 -5.26 -4.70
CA GLU A 286 15.20 -6.36 -5.23
C GLU A 286 16.62 -5.89 -5.54
N LEU A 287 16.78 -4.68 -6.10
CA LEU A 287 18.10 -4.07 -6.31
C LEU A 287 18.85 -3.88 -4.98
N ARG A 288 18.15 -3.47 -3.92
CA ARG A 288 18.71 -3.33 -2.57
C ARG A 288 19.19 -4.66 -2.01
N TYR A 289 18.33 -5.69 -2.02
CA TYR A 289 18.73 -7.02 -1.55
C TYR A 289 19.89 -7.59 -2.37
N GLN A 290 19.85 -7.43 -3.69
CA GLN A 290 20.92 -7.89 -4.56
C GLN A 290 22.24 -7.16 -4.27
N ALA A 291 22.22 -5.85 -4.07
CA ALA A 291 23.41 -5.07 -3.74
C ALA A 291 24.03 -5.49 -2.39
N ILE A 292 23.20 -5.72 -1.37
CA ILE A 292 23.66 -6.24 -0.07
C ILE A 292 24.29 -7.62 -0.25
N MET A 293 23.62 -8.53 -0.97
CA MET A 293 24.17 -9.86 -1.25
C MET A 293 25.48 -9.80 -2.04
N ASP A 294 25.62 -8.88 -3.00
CA ASP A 294 26.86 -8.70 -3.77
C ASP A 294 28.03 -8.23 -2.91
N VAL A 295 27.78 -7.40 -1.90
CA VAL A 295 28.79 -7.03 -0.90
C VAL A 295 29.19 -8.28 -0.11
N ILE A 296 28.23 -9.01 0.45
CA ILE A 296 28.49 -10.19 1.29
C ILE A 296 29.21 -11.30 0.49
N ARG A 297 28.87 -11.48 -0.79
CA ARG A 297 29.55 -12.45 -1.68
C ARG A 297 31.04 -12.18 -1.84
N LYS A 298 31.48 -10.93 -1.70
CA LYS A 298 32.88 -10.52 -1.84
C LYS A 298 33.66 -10.55 -0.53
N LEU A 299 32.98 -10.75 0.61
CA LEU A 299 33.63 -10.77 1.91
C LEU A 299 34.39 -12.08 2.15
N PRO A 300 35.59 -12.01 2.76
CA PRO A 300 36.37 -13.19 3.09
C PRO A 300 35.79 -13.99 4.28
N ARG A 301 35.02 -13.33 5.16
CA ARG A 301 34.30 -13.94 6.28
C ARG A 301 32.84 -13.50 6.22
N ARG A 302 31.92 -14.48 6.23
CA ARG A 302 30.47 -14.26 6.07
C ARG A 302 29.63 -15.40 6.66
N GLN A 303 30.20 -16.19 7.55
CA GLN A 303 29.58 -17.41 8.06
C GLN A 303 28.43 -17.08 9.00
N LYS A 304 28.59 -16.03 9.81
CA LYS A 304 27.62 -15.61 10.83
C LYS A 304 27.06 -14.23 10.52
N ILE A 305 25.78 -14.19 10.16
CA ILE A 305 25.09 -12.97 9.70
C ILE A 305 23.97 -12.59 10.66
N VAL A 306 23.85 -11.30 10.95
CA VAL A 306 22.69 -10.70 11.63
C VAL A 306 21.96 -9.79 10.64
N ASP A 307 20.69 -10.08 10.40
CA ASP A 307 19.74 -9.22 9.71
C ASP A 307 18.94 -8.47 10.79
N PHE A 308 19.37 -7.26 11.14
CA PHE A 308 18.85 -6.51 12.29
C PHE A 308 17.76 -5.54 11.82
N GLY A 309 16.51 -5.79 12.21
CA GLY A 309 15.33 -5.19 11.57
C GLY A 309 14.92 -5.99 10.34
N SER A 310 14.94 -7.32 10.47
CA SER A 310 14.71 -8.24 9.34
C SER A 310 13.30 -8.18 8.76
N GLY A 311 12.36 -7.52 9.44
CA GLY A 311 10.95 -7.46 9.08
C GLY A 311 10.39 -8.87 8.93
N GLU A 312 9.74 -9.14 7.80
CA GLU A 312 9.22 -10.47 7.52
C GLU A 312 10.31 -11.50 7.12
N GLY A 313 11.61 -11.17 7.17
CA GLY A 313 12.69 -12.10 6.85
C GLY A 313 12.94 -12.30 5.35
N LYS A 314 12.58 -11.32 4.50
CA LYS A 314 12.77 -11.42 3.03
C LYS A 314 14.25 -11.50 2.63
N LEU A 315 15.10 -10.69 3.26
CA LEU A 315 16.54 -10.69 3.01
C LEU A 315 17.19 -11.95 3.59
N SER A 316 16.91 -12.25 4.86
CA SER A 316 17.30 -13.51 5.51
C SER A 316 17.00 -14.76 4.67
N ALA A 317 15.81 -14.87 4.07
CA ALA A 317 15.44 -16.01 3.23
C ALA A 317 16.24 -16.09 1.90
N ARG A 318 16.72 -14.96 1.38
CA ARG A 318 17.61 -14.94 0.20
C ARG A 318 19.04 -15.33 0.60
N LEU A 319 19.53 -14.80 1.72
CA LEU A 319 20.83 -15.13 2.28
C LEU A 319 20.93 -16.62 2.62
N ALA A 320 19.85 -17.22 3.13
CA ALA A 320 19.77 -18.66 3.43
C ALA A 320 20.20 -19.59 2.28
N ARG A 321 20.08 -19.14 1.03
CA ARG A 321 20.44 -19.92 -0.16
C ARG A 321 21.88 -19.69 -0.62
N MET A 322 22.63 -18.83 0.06
CA MET A 322 24.00 -18.48 -0.32
C MET A 322 25.00 -19.42 0.36
N THR A 323 25.95 -19.93 -0.43
CA THR A 323 26.95 -20.88 0.06
C THR A 323 27.95 -20.24 1.03
N GLY A 324 28.34 -21.00 2.04
CA GLY A 324 29.31 -20.59 3.06
C GLY A 324 28.75 -19.76 4.21
N ILE A 325 27.42 -19.65 4.32
CA ILE A 325 26.76 -19.16 5.54
C ILE A 325 26.46 -20.35 6.45
N GLU A 326 26.81 -20.21 7.73
CA GLU A 326 26.59 -21.20 8.79
C GLU A 326 25.52 -20.78 9.78
N GLU A 327 25.19 -19.48 9.82
CA GLU A 327 24.24 -18.93 10.78
C GLU A 327 23.64 -17.61 10.26
N ILE A 328 22.31 -17.47 10.34
CA ILE A 328 21.59 -16.22 10.07
C ILE A 328 20.64 -15.95 11.22
N TRP A 329 20.79 -14.80 11.87
CA TRP A 329 19.89 -14.32 12.90
C TRP A 329 19.02 -13.22 12.32
N ALA A 330 17.72 -13.49 12.21
CA ALA A 330 16.72 -12.55 11.73
C ALA A 330 16.10 -11.85 12.94
N VAL A 331 16.68 -10.71 13.33
CA VAL A 331 16.29 -9.97 14.54
C VAL A 331 15.19 -8.97 14.19
N GLU A 332 14.07 -9.04 14.88
CA GLU A 332 12.90 -8.21 14.59
C GLU A 332 12.06 -7.98 15.87
N PRO A 333 11.78 -6.72 16.26
CA PRO A 333 10.93 -6.44 17.43
C PRO A 333 9.45 -6.73 17.19
N SER A 334 8.99 -6.75 15.93
CA SER A 334 7.60 -7.05 15.60
C SER A 334 7.31 -8.55 15.65
N ALA A 335 6.52 -8.97 16.65
CA ALA A 335 6.02 -10.35 16.75
C ALA A 335 5.28 -10.79 15.47
N TYR A 336 4.52 -9.88 14.86
CA TYR A 336 3.80 -10.14 13.62
C TYR A 336 4.74 -10.47 12.45
N ALA A 337 5.77 -9.63 12.27
CA ALA A 337 6.74 -9.81 11.22
C ALA A 337 7.55 -11.11 11.44
N GLN A 338 7.86 -11.46 12.69
CA GLN A 338 8.46 -12.75 13.03
C GLN A 338 7.59 -13.95 12.69
N VAL A 339 6.27 -13.93 12.94
CA VAL A 339 5.38 -15.03 12.53
C VAL A 339 5.44 -15.21 11.02
N ARG A 340 5.38 -14.13 10.24
CA ARG A 340 5.54 -14.19 8.78
C ARG A 340 6.92 -14.67 8.34
N ALA A 341 7.97 -14.30 9.08
CA ALA A 341 9.33 -14.78 8.84
C ALA A 341 9.44 -16.28 9.10
N MET A 342 8.88 -16.78 10.19
CA MET A 342 8.82 -18.21 10.51
C MET A 342 8.11 -19.02 9.42
N GLU A 343 6.93 -18.56 8.96
CA GLU A 343 6.23 -19.20 7.84
C GLU A 343 7.06 -19.22 6.55
N ARG A 344 7.85 -18.16 6.32
CA ARG A 344 8.75 -18.06 5.17
C ARG A 344 9.95 -18.99 5.31
N PHE A 345 10.53 -19.09 6.50
CA PHE A 345 11.68 -19.96 6.77
C PHE A 345 11.30 -21.44 6.76
N ALA A 346 10.11 -21.80 7.25
CA ALA A 346 9.58 -23.17 7.16
C ALA A 346 9.45 -23.67 5.70
N LYS A 347 9.25 -22.75 4.73
CA LYS A 347 9.23 -23.11 3.30
C LYS A 347 10.63 -23.37 2.74
N LEU A 348 11.69 -22.89 3.39
CA LEU A 348 13.08 -23.11 2.98
C LEU A 348 13.58 -24.50 3.38
N GLU A 349 13.03 -25.12 4.44
CA GLU A 349 13.39 -26.46 4.90
C GLU A 349 13.21 -27.56 3.82
N ARG A 350 12.45 -27.26 2.76
CA ARG A 350 12.26 -28.12 1.60
C ARG A 350 13.44 -28.13 0.63
N HIS A 351 14.45 -27.29 0.85
CA HIS A 351 15.64 -27.18 0.02
C HIS A 351 16.88 -27.66 0.79
N ALA A 352 17.51 -28.74 0.31
CA ALA A 352 18.65 -29.38 0.99
C ALA A 352 19.87 -28.46 1.19
N ASP A 353 20.05 -27.47 0.33
CA ASP A 353 21.23 -26.58 0.34
C ASP A 353 21.00 -25.25 1.07
N ALA A 354 19.80 -25.02 1.63
CA ALA A 354 19.47 -23.78 2.32
C ALA A 354 19.59 -23.94 3.84
N ILE A 355 20.31 -23.03 4.50
CA ILE A 355 20.27 -22.93 5.97
C ILE A 355 18.96 -22.28 6.41
N SER A 356 18.33 -22.81 7.46
CA SER A 356 17.15 -22.18 8.06
C SER A 356 17.58 -20.99 8.92
N PRO A 357 17.14 -19.74 8.62
CA PRO A 357 17.42 -18.60 9.49
C PRO A 357 16.74 -18.76 10.85
N THR A 358 17.39 -18.27 11.90
CA THR A 358 16.85 -18.25 13.26
C THR A 358 16.10 -16.94 13.49
N PRO A 359 14.76 -16.95 13.63
CA PRO A 359 14.00 -15.77 14.01
C PRO A 359 14.31 -15.40 15.47
N MET A 360 14.49 -14.11 15.74
CA MET A 360 14.81 -13.60 17.06
C MET A 360 14.03 -12.33 17.39
N MET A 361 13.44 -12.30 18.58
CA MET A 361 12.91 -11.08 19.18
C MET A 361 14.03 -10.22 19.72
N GLY A 362 14.20 -9.03 19.17
CA GLY A 362 15.21 -8.08 19.60
C GLY A 362 14.96 -6.69 19.03
N SER A 363 15.60 -5.68 19.61
CA SER A 363 15.47 -4.29 19.17
C SER A 363 16.83 -3.60 19.27
N LEU A 364 17.06 -2.62 18.38
CA LEU A 364 18.29 -1.81 18.38
C LEU A 364 18.53 -1.07 19.70
N PHE A 365 17.51 -0.96 20.54
CA PHE A 365 17.58 -0.28 21.83
C PHE A 365 18.03 -1.17 23.00
N TYR A 366 18.08 -2.48 22.80
CA TYR A 366 18.49 -3.44 23.83
C TYR A 366 19.71 -4.19 23.37
N TYR A 367 20.75 -4.19 24.21
CA TYR A 367 21.94 -4.98 23.97
C TYR A 367 21.62 -6.48 24.12
N ASP A 368 22.21 -7.29 23.24
CA ASP A 368 22.11 -8.74 23.25
C ASP A 368 23.48 -9.34 22.94
N GLU A 369 24.08 -9.98 23.94
CA GLU A 369 25.42 -10.55 23.84
C GLU A 369 25.57 -11.58 22.72
N GLN A 370 24.48 -12.23 22.31
CA GLN A 370 24.49 -13.25 21.28
C GLN A 370 24.79 -12.67 19.89
N LEU A 371 24.60 -11.37 19.68
CA LEU A 371 24.87 -10.66 18.43
C LEU A 371 26.34 -10.19 18.30
N ARG A 372 27.16 -10.41 19.34
CA ARG A 372 28.55 -9.96 19.37
C ARG A 372 29.45 -10.77 18.43
N GLY A 373 30.39 -10.09 17.79
CA GLY A 373 31.48 -10.67 17.00
C GLY A 373 31.03 -11.40 15.73
N LYS A 374 29.82 -11.09 15.22
CA LYS A 374 29.29 -11.68 13.98
C LYS A 374 30.08 -11.16 12.77
N ASP A 375 30.14 -11.95 11.71
CA ASP A 375 30.92 -11.56 10.53
C ASP A 375 30.28 -10.37 9.82
N VAL A 376 28.94 -10.38 9.70
CA VAL A 376 28.17 -9.34 9.04
C VAL A 376 26.95 -8.97 9.88
N MET A 377 26.70 -7.67 10.04
CA MET A 377 25.45 -7.13 10.57
C MET A 377 24.83 -6.21 9.51
N ILE A 378 23.52 -6.29 9.32
CA ILE A 378 22.80 -5.58 8.26
C ILE A 378 21.68 -4.77 8.90
N LEU A 379 21.59 -3.50 8.53
CA LEU A 379 20.49 -2.56 8.81
C LEU A 379 19.92 -2.10 7.47
N CYS A 380 19.01 -2.90 6.91
CA CYS A 380 18.45 -2.66 5.57
C CYS A 380 17.13 -1.87 5.67
N GLU A 381 17.16 -0.55 5.44
CA GLU A 381 16.02 0.36 5.64
C GLU A 381 15.47 0.30 7.07
N VAL A 382 16.33 0.62 8.03
CA VAL A 382 15.99 0.50 9.46
C VAL A 382 16.22 1.80 10.20
N ILE A 383 17.31 2.51 9.87
CA ILE A 383 17.74 3.67 10.64
C ILE A 383 16.75 4.83 10.54
N GLU A 384 16.09 4.99 9.39
CA GLU A 384 15.11 6.02 9.09
C GLU A 384 13.82 5.88 9.92
N HIS A 385 13.55 4.70 10.48
CA HIS A 385 12.41 4.44 11.35
C HIS A 385 12.72 4.70 12.83
N VAL A 386 13.99 4.97 13.17
CA VAL A 386 14.46 5.28 14.52
C VAL A 386 14.53 6.78 14.73
N ASP A 387 14.23 7.27 15.93
CA ASP A 387 14.42 8.70 16.24
C ASP A 387 15.90 9.08 16.07
N GLU A 388 16.15 10.15 15.30
CA GLU A 388 17.51 10.58 14.96
C GLU A 388 18.41 10.75 16.20
N HIS A 389 17.88 11.32 17.29
CA HIS A 389 18.61 11.52 18.54
C HIS A 389 19.05 10.22 19.23
N ARG A 390 18.44 9.07 18.89
CA ARG A 390 18.76 7.75 19.46
C ARG A 390 19.81 7.00 18.63
N LEU A 391 19.99 7.35 17.35
CA LEU A 391 20.88 6.64 16.44
C LEU A 391 22.34 6.66 16.89
N ASN A 392 22.81 7.77 17.47
CA ASN A 392 24.18 7.84 17.98
C ASN A 392 24.46 6.77 19.04
N ARG A 393 23.48 6.48 19.91
CA ARG A 393 23.61 5.42 20.91
C ARG A 393 23.58 4.03 20.27
N VAL A 394 22.66 3.80 19.34
CA VAL A 394 22.53 2.53 18.61
C VAL A 394 23.84 2.22 17.88
N MET A 395 24.33 3.17 17.09
CA MET A 395 25.56 3.01 16.31
C MET A 395 26.77 2.83 17.22
N LYS A 396 26.86 3.57 18.34
CA LYS A 396 27.88 3.35 19.37
C LYS A 396 27.85 1.90 19.87
N THR A 397 26.70 1.38 20.27
CA THR A 397 26.56 -0.02 20.72
C THR A 397 27.00 -1.01 19.63
N ILE A 398 26.65 -0.78 18.36
CA ILE A 398 27.06 -1.66 17.27
C ILE A 398 28.58 -1.64 17.08
N VAL A 399 29.21 -0.46 17.03
CA VAL A 399 30.65 -0.36 16.72
C VAL A 399 31.55 -0.66 17.93
N THR A 400 31.08 -0.49 19.17
CA THR A 400 31.87 -0.75 20.39
C THR A 400 31.58 -2.09 21.04
N GLU A 401 30.31 -2.52 21.12
CA GLU A 401 29.91 -3.73 21.84
C GLU A 401 29.73 -4.94 20.91
N TYR A 402 28.88 -4.82 19.88
CA TYR A 402 28.63 -5.92 18.94
C TYR A 402 29.84 -6.18 18.04
N GLN A 403 30.50 -5.12 17.59
CA GLN A 403 31.72 -5.12 16.80
C GLN A 403 31.74 -6.12 15.61
N PRO A 404 30.75 -6.08 14.70
CA PRO A 404 30.72 -6.99 13.55
C PRO A 404 31.93 -6.81 12.64
N GLY A 405 32.34 -7.85 11.91
CA GLY A 405 33.42 -7.72 10.92
C GLY A 405 33.09 -6.67 9.85
N VAL A 406 31.84 -6.69 9.38
CA VAL A 406 31.25 -5.72 8.46
C VAL A 406 29.86 -5.32 8.94
N LEU A 407 29.57 -4.02 8.94
CA LEU A 407 28.23 -3.48 9.12
C LEU A 407 27.75 -2.85 7.80
N ILE A 408 26.60 -3.29 7.30
CA ILE A 408 25.97 -2.74 6.09
C ILE A 408 24.72 -1.96 6.52
N VAL A 409 24.64 -0.70 6.14
CA VAL A 409 23.49 0.16 6.43
C VAL A 409 22.93 0.67 5.12
N THR A 410 21.62 0.56 4.89
CA THR A 410 20.94 1.25 3.79
C THR A 410 19.88 2.19 4.32
N THR A 411 19.68 3.28 3.59
CA THR A 411 18.66 4.28 3.91
C THR A 411 18.26 5.04 2.63
N PRO A 412 17.07 5.63 2.56
CA PRO A 412 16.67 6.48 1.43
C PRO A 412 17.58 7.69 1.21
N ASN A 413 17.63 8.18 -0.02
CA ASN A 413 18.28 9.44 -0.39
C ASN A 413 17.27 10.59 -0.55
N ARG A 414 17.19 11.53 0.40
CA ARG A 414 16.22 12.64 0.33
C ARG A 414 16.31 13.44 -0.98
N GLU A 415 17.50 13.58 -1.57
CA GLU A 415 17.69 14.35 -2.81
C GLU A 415 16.88 13.75 -3.96
N TYR A 416 16.76 12.42 -4.03
CA TYR A 416 15.99 11.75 -5.07
C TYR A 416 14.46 11.95 -4.94
N ASN A 417 13.96 12.52 -3.84
CA ASN A 417 12.53 12.80 -3.67
C ASN A 417 12.03 13.77 -4.75
N GLU A 418 12.89 14.67 -5.23
CA GLU A 418 12.57 15.57 -6.33
C GLU A 418 12.36 14.82 -7.65
N VAL A 419 13.14 13.78 -7.92
CA VAL A 419 12.95 12.88 -9.09
C VAL A 419 11.59 12.20 -9.00
N TYR A 420 11.18 11.83 -7.78
CA TYR A 420 9.84 11.30 -7.52
C TYR A 420 8.72 12.35 -7.53
N ARG A 421 9.02 13.61 -7.86
CA ARG A 421 8.11 14.77 -7.82
C ARG A 421 7.43 14.98 -6.46
N MET A 422 8.11 14.59 -5.38
CA MET A 422 7.69 14.84 -4.00
C MET A 422 8.13 16.25 -3.56
N ASN A 423 7.37 16.89 -2.68
CA ASN A 423 7.79 18.17 -2.11
C ASN A 423 9.02 17.96 -1.22
N GLN A 424 9.98 18.91 -1.18
CA GLN A 424 11.24 18.78 -0.40
C GLN A 424 11.06 18.48 1.11
N GLN A 425 9.86 18.73 1.66
CA GLN A 425 9.52 18.46 3.07
C GLN A 425 8.80 17.12 3.28
N GLU A 426 8.49 16.37 2.22
CA GLU A 426 7.81 15.07 2.29
C GLU A 426 8.82 13.93 2.35
N LEU A 427 8.61 13.02 3.31
CA LEU A 427 9.33 11.74 3.41
C LEU A 427 8.67 10.73 2.47
N ARG A 428 9.47 9.87 1.82
CA ARG A 428 9.00 8.85 0.87
C ARG A 428 8.04 7.85 1.50
N HIS A 429 8.27 7.53 2.76
CA HIS A 429 7.35 6.73 3.55
C HIS A 429 6.93 7.47 4.81
N GLY A 430 5.67 7.27 5.17
CA GLY A 430 5.02 8.02 6.24
C GLY A 430 5.44 7.61 7.66
N ASP A 431 6.20 6.54 7.78
CA ASP A 431 6.81 5.94 8.98
C ASP A 431 8.31 6.27 9.09
N HIS A 432 8.88 6.97 8.11
CA HIS A 432 10.21 7.56 8.25
C HIS A 432 10.13 8.70 9.27
N ARG A 433 11.15 8.81 10.11
CA ARG A 433 11.35 9.94 11.03
C ARG A 433 12.27 11.00 10.43
N PHE A 434 13.12 10.60 9.48
CA PHE A 434 13.98 11.47 8.71
C PHE A 434 14.36 10.79 7.38
N GLU A 435 14.83 11.59 6.43
CA GLU A 435 15.59 11.13 5.26
C GLU A 435 16.76 12.07 5.06
N TRP A 436 17.95 11.51 4.89
CA TRP A 436 19.16 12.29 4.69
C TRP A 436 19.51 12.40 3.21
N SER A 437 20.07 13.54 2.83
CA SER A 437 20.85 13.72 1.60
C SER A 437 22.13 12.89 1.63
N ARG A 438 22.82 12.78 0.48
CA ARG A 438 24.13 12.11 0.41
C ARG A 438 25.18 12.74 1.32
N SER A 439 25.21 14.07 1.42
CA SER A 439 26.16 14.77 2.30
C SER A 439 25.85 14.54 3.77
N GLU A 440 24.58 14.64 4.18
CA GLU A 440 24.18 14.38 5.57
C GLU A 440 24.46 12.92 5.97
N PHE A 441 24.15 11.96 5.10
CA PHE A 441 24.42 10.55 5.37
C PHE A 441 25.92 10.26 5.48
N GLN A 442 26.74 10.85 4.61
CA GLN A 442 28.19 10.75 4.68
C GLN A 442 28.72 11.29 6.02
N GLU A 443 28.32 12.51 6.40
CA GLU A 443 28.76 13.14 7.64
C GLU A 443 28.38 12.30 8.87
N ARG A 444 27.15 11.76 8.91
CA ARG A 444 26.69 10.86 9.98
C ARG A 444 27.51 9.57 10.05
N CYS A 445 27.80 8.96 8.89
CA CYS A 445 28.61 7.75 8.83
C CYS A 445 30.02 7.99 9.38
N GLU A 446 30.65 9.11 9.01
CA GLU A 446 31.98 9.50 9.50
C GLU A 446 31.95 9.79 11.02
N GLN A 447 30.93 10.49 11.51
CA GLN A 447 30.72 10.75 12.94
C GLN A 447 30.59 9.46 13.76
N TRP A 448 29.82 8.48 13.29
CA TRP A 448 29.61 7.22 14.02
C TRP A 448 30.87 6.38 14.21
N ILE A 449 31.87 6.54 13.34
CA ILE A 449 33.10 5.77 13.39
C ILE A 449 34.34 6.59 13.78
N ALA A 450 34.17 7.87 14.14
CA ALA A 450 35.29 8.77 14.43
C ALA A 450 36.27 8.20 15.47
N GLU A 451 35.74 7.51 16.49
CA GLU A 451 36.50 6.87 17.57
C GLU A 451 36.48 5.33 17.49
N ALA A 452 35.91 4.76 16.44
CA ALA A 452 35.74 3.32 16.29
C ALA A 452 36.73 2.73 15.26
N PRO A 453 37.14 1.46 15.40
CA PRO A 453 38.10 0.83 14.49
C PRO A 453 37.45 0.41 13.17
N TYR A 454 36.74 1.30 12.49
CA TYR A 454 36.04 1.04 11.23
C TYR A 454 36.49 2.00 10.13
N SER A 455 36.39 1.54 8.89
CA SER A 455 36.41 2.37 7.68
C SER A 455 35.03 2.31 7.05
N VAL A 456 34.59 3.37 6.38
CA VAL A 456 33.30 3.40 5.67
C VAL A 456 33.53 3.58 4.17
N ALA A 457 32.78 2.84 3.37
CA ALA A 457 32.63 3.07 1.94
C ALA A 457 31.15 3.31 1.62
N LEU A 458 30.86 4.37 0.86
CA LEU A 458 29.51 4.74 0.47
C LEU A 458 29.23 4.31 -0.97
N LYS A 459 28.00 3.87 -1.24
CA LYS A 459 27.52 3.47 -2.56
C LYS A 459 26.03 3.79 -2.70
N GLY A 460 25.60 4.19 -3.89
CA GLY A 460 24.18 4.28 -4.23
C GLY A 460 23.63 2.99 -4.85
N ILE A 461 22.32 2.78 -4.70
CA ILE A 461 21.58 1.63 -5.24
C ILE A 461 20.34 2.13 -5.98
N GLY A 462 20.19 1.69 -7.23
CA GLY A 462 19.10 2.10 -8.12
C GLY A 462 19.63 2.86 -9.33
N GLU A 463 18.71 3.45 -10.08
CA GLU A 463 19.03 4.35 -11.19
C GLU A 463 19.76 5.59 -10.67
N ASP A 464 20.83 5.98 -11.37
CA ASP A 464 21.60 7.18 -11.04
C ASP A 464 21.10 8.34 -11.89
N VAL A 465 20.61 9.39 -11.25
CA VAL A 465 20.11 10.60 -11.91
C VAL A 465 21.07 11.75 -11.62
N GLU A 466 21.52 12.42 -12.66
CA GLU A 466 22.46 13.54 -12.56
C GLU A 466 21.93 14.61 -11.58
N GLY A 467 22.80 15.06 -10.67
CA GLY A 467 22.45 15.98 -9.59
C GLY A 467 21.87 15.28 -8.35
N PHE A 468 21.05 14.23 -8.50
CA PHE A 468 20.31 13.60 -7.40
C PHE A 468 20.94 12.30 -6.86
N GLY A 469 21.75 11.62 -7.67
CA GLY A 469 22.33 10.32 -7.34
C GLY A 469 21.32 9.17 -7.47
N GLN A 470 21.51 8.13 -6.67
CA GLN A 470 20.60 6.98 -6.59
C GLN A 470 19.51 7.13 -5.52
N PRO A 471 18.38 6.42 -5.66
CA PRO A 471 17.29 6.50 -4.69
C PRO A 471 17.64 5.90 -3.33
N THR A 472 18.49 4.88 -3.25
CA THR A 472 18.90 4.28 -1.97
C THR A 472 20.39 4.49 -1.76
N GLN A 473 20.76 4.84 -0.53
CA GLN A 473 22.14 4.99 -0.09
C GLN A 473 22.56 3.74 0.70
N MET A 474 23.82 3.35 0.58
CA MET A 474 24.40 2.23 1.31
C MET A 474 25.77 2.63 1.87
N ALA A 475 25.96 2.41 3.17
CA ALA A 475 27.24 2.49 3.85
C ALA A 475 27.73 1.09 4.22
N ILE A 476 29.00 0.81 3.91
CA ILE A 476 29.68 -0.44 4.23
C ILE A 476 30.80 -0.11 5.20
N PHE A 477 30.57 -0.39 6.48
CA PHE A 477 31.57 -0.21 7.52
C PHE A 477 32.38 -1.50 7.64
N THR A 478 33.69 -1.43 7.42
CA THR A 478 34.60 -2.58 7.55
C THR A 478 35.52 -2.36 8.75
N ARG A 479 35.52 -3.31 9.69
CA ARG A 479 36.40 -3.26 10.86
C ARG A 479 37.85 -3.36 10.41
N ARG A 480 38.68 -2.41 10.83
CA ARG A 480 40.12 -2.41 10.59
C ARG A 480 40.74 -3.56 11.39
N LYS A 481 41.68 -4.30 10.79
CA LYS A 481 42.45 -5.30 11.53
C LYS A 481 43.31 -4.58 12.56
N GLU A 482 43.26 -5.00 13.82
CA GLU A 482 44.26 -4.60 14.80
C GLU A 482 45.63 -5.01 14.27
N GLN A 483 46.53 -4.04 14.07
CA GLN A 483 47.94 -4.35 13.97
C GLN A 483 48.33 -4.91 15.33
N LYS A 484 48.56 -6.22 15.42
CA LYS A 484 49.26 -6.78 16.56
C LYS A 484 50.64 -6.15 16.55
N GLU A 485 50.89 -5.21 17.46
CA GLU A 485 52.26 -4.87 17.85
C GLU A 485 52.93 -6.18 18.27
N ALA A 486 53.98 -6.55 17.54
CA ALA A 486 54.71 -7.79 17.70
C ALA A 486 55.65 -7.76 18.91
#